data_AF-A0A932CDY3-F1
#
_entry.id   AF-A0A932CDY3-F1
#
_cell.length_a   1.000
_cell.length_b   1.000
_cell.length_c   1.000
_cell.angle_alpha   90.00
_cell.angle_beta   90.00
_cell.angle_gamma   90.00
#
_symmetry.space_group_name_H-M   'P 1'
#
loop_
_entity.id
_entity.type
_entity.pdbx_description
1 polymer ?
#
loop_
_entity_poly.entity_id
_entity_poly.type
_entity_poly.pdbx_seq_one_letter_code
_entity_poly.pdbx_strand_id
1 'polypeptide(L)'
;AITLPLVRPGILAGVGLVFLTTMKELPATLLLSPIGFKTLATSIWSATTEGSFARAAIPAVLLILLSSVPMAFLIVREKRKTDE
;
A
#
# COMPACT_ATOMS: atom_id res chain seq x y z
N ALA A 1 -6.97 -13.54 28.34
CA ALA A 1 -5.85 -12.70 27.85
C ALA A 1 -6.29 -11.25 27.74
N ILE A 2 -5.79 -10.36 28.61
CA ILE A 2 -6.21 -8.94 28.72
C ILE A 2 -5.45 -8.03 27.75
N THR A 3 -4.21 -8.40 27.42
CA THR A 3 -3.30 -7.59 26.60
C THR A 3 -3.80 -7.41 25.17
N LEU A 4 -4.39 -8.46 24.57
CA LEU A 4 -4.74 -8.47 23.15
C LEU A 4 -5.74 -7.37 22.76
N PRO A 5 -6.88 -7.17 23.46
CA PRO A 5 -7.77 -6.03 23.21
C PRO A 5 -7.11 -4.66 23.34
N LEU A 6 -6.19 -4.52 24.31
CA LEU A 6 -5.52 -3.25 24.60
C LEU A 6 -4.59 -2.81 23.47
N VAL A 7 -3.91 -3.76 22.81
CA VAL A 7 -2.96 -3.47 21.71
C VAL A 7 -3.61 -3.43 20.33
N ARG A 8 -4.89 -3.82 20.18
CA ARG A 8 -5.60 -3.87 18.89
C ARG A 8 -5.47 -2.58 18.06
N PRO A 9 -5.60 -1.36 18.61
CA PRO A 9 -5.47 -0.14 17.81
C PRO A 9 -4.07 0.02 17.21
N GLY A 10 -3.02 -0.27 18.00
CA GLY A 10 -1.63 -0.19 17.55
C GLY A 10 -1.31 -1.24 16.48
N ILE A 11 -1.81 -2.47 16.65
CA ILE A 11 -1.67 -3.52 15.64
C ILE A 11 -2.31 -3.09 14.32
N LEU A 12 -3.52 -2.53 14.35
CA LEU A 12 -4.23 -2.10 13.14
C LEU A 12 -3.51 -0.94 12.42
N ALA A 13 -2.95 0.01 13.18
CA ALA A 13 -2.10 1.06 12.63
C ALA A 13 -0.84 0.46 11.96
N GLY A 14 -0.15 -0.46 12.64
CA GLY A 14 1.03 -1.14 12.10
C GLY A 14 0.72 -1.92 10.82
N VAL A 15 -0.39 -2.66 10.79
CA VAL A 15 -0.84 -3.40 9.60
C VAL A 15 -1.08 -2.45 8.42
N GLY A 16 -1.76 -1.32 8.63
CA GLY A 16 -2.00 -0.35 7.56
C GLY A 16 -0.71 0.27 7.01
N LEU A 17 0.24 0.60 7.90
CA LEU A 17 1.54 1.14 7.51
C LEU A 17 2.42 0.14 6.75
N VAL A 18 2.48 -1.11 7.20
CA VAL A 18 3.22 -2.19 6.51
C VAL A 18 2.60 -2.47 5.14
N PHE A 19 1.27 -2.53 5.06
CA PHE A 19 0.56 -2.70 3.80
C PHE A 19 0.89 -1.57 2.82
N LEU A 20 0.77 -0.31 3.25
CA LEU A 20 1.09 0.85 2.42
C LEU A 20 2.55 0.82 1.93
N THR A 21 3.47 0.43 2.82
CA THR A 21 4.89 0.40 2.49
C THR A 21 5.21 -0.69 1.48
N THR A 22 4.70 -1.91 1.69
CA THR A 22 4.96 -3.07 0.84
C THR A 22 4.26 -2.99 -0.51
N MET A 23 3.06 -2.40 -0.58
CA MET A 23 2.30 -2.30 -1.82
C MET A 23 2.98 -1.47 -2.92
N LYS A 24 3.73 -0.44 -2.53
CA LYS A 24 4.51 0.41 -3.43
C LYS A 24 5.99 0.02 -3.54
N GLU A 25 6.40 -1.05 -2.86
CA GLU A 25 7.81 -1.41 -2.77
C GLU A 25 8.31 -2.00 -4.10
N LEU A 26 9.33 -1.36 -4.66
CA LEU A 26 9.85 -1.67 -5.98
C LEU A 26 11.20 -2.39 -5.93
N PRO A 27 12.24 -1.90 -5.22
CA PRO A 27 13.56 -2.53 -5.25
C PRO A 27 13.56 -4.00 -4.82
N ALA A 28 12.93 -4.30 -3.68
CA ALA A 28 12.82 -5.69 -3.21
C ALA A 28 12.03 -6.56 -4.19
N THR A 29 10.96 -6.02 -4.77
CA THR A 29 10.14 -6.73 -5.76
C THR A 29 10.95 -7.07 -7.00
N LEU A 30 11.73 -6.13 -7.54
CA LEU A 30 12.56 -6.39 -8.73
C LEU A 30 13.64 -7.45 -8.49
N LEU A 31 14.17 -7.52 -7.27
CA LEU A 31 15.21 -8.48 -6.89
C LEU A 31 14.65 -9.89 -6.59
N LEU A 32 13.47 -9.97 -5.98
CA LEU A 32 12.91 -11.23 -5.48
C LEU A 32 11.73 -11.77 -6.30
N SER A 33 11.16 -11.01 -7.24
CA SER A 33 9.98 -11.47 -7.98
C SER A 33 10.29 -12.70 -8.84
N PRO A 34 9.42 -13.71 -8.86
CA PRO A 34 9.59 -14.85 -9.75
C PRO A 34 9.34 -14.46 -11.21
N ILE A 35 9.88 -15.26 -12.14
CA ILE A 35 9.78 -15.00 -13.58
C ILE A 35 8.31 -14.94 -14.01
N GLY A 36 7.94 -13.87 -14.70
CA GLY A 36 6.58 -13.66 -15.21
C GLY A 36 5.62 -13.01 -14.19
N PHE A 37 6.05 -12.78 -12.94
CA PHE A 37 5.23 -12.09 -11.96
C PHE A 37 5.33 -10.58 -12.12
N LYS A 38 4.19 -9.93 -12.35
CA LYS A 38 4.11 -8.47 -12.51
C LYS A 38 3.20 -7.88 -11.45
N THR A 39 3.72 -6.90 -10.72
CA THR A 39 2.94 -6.09 -9.79
C THR A 39 2.55 -4.76 -10.44
N LEU A 40 1.68 -4.00 -9.77
CA LEU A 40 1.35 -2.65 -10.22
C LEU A 40 2.61 -1.76 -10.21
N ALA A 41 3.45 -1.88 -9.17
CA ALA A 41 4.70 -1.13 -9.06
C ALA A 41 5.67 -1.43 -10.22
N THR A 42 5.88 -2.71 -10.55
CA THR A 42 6.76 -3.09 -11.67
C THR A 42 6.18 -2.70 -13.02
N SER A 43 4.84 -2.73 -13.17
CA SER A 43 4.17 -2.34 -14.41
C SER A 43 4.29 -0.83 -14.66
N ILE A 44 4.12 -0.01 -13.62
CA ILE A 44 4.35 1.44 -13.68
C ILE A 44 5.81 1.68 -14.06
N TRP A 45 6.76 1.07 -13.34
CA TRP A 45 8.19 1.25 -13.56
C TRP A 45 8.62 0.88 -14.99
N SER A 46 8.17 -0.26 -15.52
CA SER A 46 8.46 -0.69 -16.90
C SER A 46 7.91 0.32 -17.90
N ALA A 47 6.64 0.69 -17.77
CA ALA A 47 5.99 1.61 -18.70
C ALA A 47 6.62 3.01 -18.66
N THR A 48 7.02 3.51 -17.48
CA THR A 48 7.72 4.79 -17.36
C THR A 48 9.15 4.74 -17.91
N THR A 49 9.85 3.61 -17.73
CA THR A 49 11.20 3.40 -18.28
C THR A 49 11.16 3.34 -19.82
N GLU A 50 10.09 2.79 -20.39
CA GLU A 50 9.81 2.79 -21.83
C GLU A 50 9.32 4.15 -22.36
N GLY A 51 9.13 5.17 -21.51
CA GLY A 51 8.57 6.47 -21.88
C GLY A 51 7.05 6.48 -22.12
N SER A 52 6.37 5.35 -21.86
CA SER A 52 4.93 5.16 -22.09
C SER A 52 4.09 5.54 -20.86
N PHE A 53 3.98 6.84 -20.58
CA PHE A 53 3.20 7.34 -19.43
C PHE A 53 1.70 7.02 -19.53
N ALA A 54 1.13 7.00 -20.73
CA ALA A 54 -0.27 6.64 -20.95
C ALA A 54 -0.55 5.21 -20.47
N ARG A 55 0.38 4.28 -20.71
CA ARG A 55 0.28 2.88 -20.24
C ARG A 55 0.49 2.76 -18.73
N ALA A 56 1.30 3.64 -18.15
CA ALA A 56 1.52 3.69 -16.70
C ALA A 56 0.33 4.29 -15.92
N ALA A 57 -0.55 5.06 -16.56
CA ALA A 57 -1.62 5.80 -15.90
C ALA A 57 -2.60 4.90 -15.14
N ILE A 58 -3.16 3.88 -15.81
CA ILE A 58 -4.12 2.95 -15.20
C ILE A 58 -3.52 2.21 -13.99
N PRO A 59 -2.35 1.53 -14.09
CA PRO A 59 -1.78 0.83 -12.94
C PRO A 59 -1.37 1.80 -11.81
N ALA A 60 -0.97 3.04 -12.12
CA ALA A 60 -0.70 4.07 -11.10
C ALA A 60 -1.96 4.46 -10.32
N VAL A 61 -3.07 4.71 -11.01
CA VAL A 61 -4.36 5.03 -10.35
C VAL A 61 -4.83 3.87 -9.48
N LEU A 62 -4.76 2.63 -9.99
CA LEU A 62 -5.13 1.45 -9.20
C LEU A 62 -4.25 1.29 -7.95
N LEU A 63 -2.95 1.55 -8.08
CA LEU A 63 -2.02 1.45 -6.96
C LEU A 63 -2.38 2.47 -5.88
N ILE A 64 -2.65 3.72 -6.28
CA ILE A 64 -3.10 4.78 -5.37
C ILE A 64 -4.40 4.38 -4.68
N LEU A 65 -5.43 4.00 -5.45
CA LEU A 65 -6.75 3.67 -4.90
C LEU A 65 -6.67 2.55 -3.85
N LEU A 66 -5.98 1.45 -4.16
CA LEU A 66 -5.85 0.34 -3.21
C LEU A 66 -4.98 0.71 -2.00
N SER A 67 -3.90 1.46 -2.20
CA SER A 67 -3.03 1.91 -1.11
C SER A 67 -3.72 2.91 -0.18
N SER A 68 -4.66 3.69 -0.70
CA SER A 68 -5.44 4.66 0.07
C SER A 68 -6.47 4.01 0.99
N VAL A 69 -6.96 2.80 0.70
CA VAL A 69 -8.00 2.12 1.51
C VAL A 69 -7.61 1.98 2.99
N PRO A 70 -6.48 1.32 3.35
CA PRO A 70 -6.11 1.17 4.76
C PRO A 70 -5.77 2.51 5.40
N MET A 71 -5.23 3.46 4.64
CA MET A 71 -4.85 4.76 5.17
C MET A 71 -6.07 5.64 5.48
N ALA A 72 -7.07 5.63 4.60
CA ALA A 72 -8.37 6.26 4.85
C ALA A 72 -9.05 5.65 6.08
N PHE A 73 -9.01 4.32 6.22
CA PHE A 73 -9.55 3.65 7.41
C PHE A 73 -8.87 4.10 8.71
N LEU A 74 -7.54 4.23 8.72
CA LEU A 74 -6.79 4.70 9.88
C LEU A 74 -7.12 6.15 10.22
N ILE A 75 -7.14 7.04 9.23
CA ILE A 75 -7.46 8.47 9.42
C ILE A 75 -8.87 8.65 9.97
N VAL A 76 -9.86 7.92 9.45
CA VAL A 76 -11.25 8.02 9.93
C VAL A 76 -11.37 7.56 11.40
N ARG A 77 -10.63 6.53 11.81
CA ARG A 77 -10.62 6.09 13.22
C ARG A 77 -9.90 7.06 14.14
N GLU A 78 -8.81 7.65 13.69
CA GLU A 78 -8.09 8.67 14.46
C GLU A 78 -9.00 9.85 14.76
N LYS A 79 -9.70 10.39 13.75
CA LYS A 79 -10.66 11.49 13.92
C LYS A 79 -11.73 11.17 14.98
N ARG A 80 -12.35 10.00 14.91
CA ARG A 80 -13.37 9.59 15.91
C ARG A 80 -12.84 9.52 17.34
N LYS A 81 -11.55 9.22 17.54
CA LYS A 81 -10.93 9.18 18.87
C LYS A 81 -10.57 10.58 19.39
N THR A 82 -10.32 11.54 18.49
CA THR A 82 -10.04 12.93 18.88
C THR A 82 -11.31 13.71 19.18
N ASP A 83 -12.44 13.32 18.57
CA ASP A 83 -13.75 13.95 18.76
C ASP A 83 -14.50 13.43 20.03
N GLU A 84 -14.02 12.36 20.67
CA GLU A 84 -14.49 11.80 21.96
C GLU A 84 -13.64 12.27 23.14
#